data_AF-A0A345UIM2-F1
#
_entry.id   AF-A0A345UIM2-F1
#
_cell.length_a   1.000
_cell.length_b   1.000
_cell.length_c   1.000
_cell.angle_alpha   90.00
_cell.angle_beta   90.00
_cell.angle_gamma   90.00
#
_symmetry.space_group_name_H-M   'P 1'
#
loop_
_entity.id
_entity.type
_entity.pdbx_description
1 polymer ?
#
loop_
_entity_poly.entity_id
_entity_poly.type
_entity_poly.pdbx_seq_one_letter_code
_entity_poly.pdbx_strand_id
1 'polypeptide(L)'
;MNQQETNIDTYAIEAFSAFIERFQKTLSTVFGEKKNIQDTSINRGVPGMVMRDILDCKPLSVFIPQEYEGRGTDTAECLKVLEAASYHSLPLSLMIGINGALFLQPLSLYGQDSLKKRVYHDFIHNRKMGGLMITEPKYGSDALHMQTKFKEEASRYHIEGTKHWAGLTGWADYWLLTARREDAKGNLSRDIEFFVHSKEDGGIEVTEVFNNLGLYMLPYGRNKIKTSLSSESKLEPRTTGVKMMLDILHRSRLQFPGMAMGFIKRNMDEAIRHCSERLVGNKPLFSYDQVQERISRLQSFFTTCSAMCAYTAENAKMNMDLARSDLQANTIKTLVTDYMQESAQSLLQLVGAIGYRQEHVAGKGTIDSRPFQIFEGSNDILYQQITESVVKSMRKMKEKNLLSFLKQHDLSLKSSERLTKVLDFEVDYTNLSQRKLVDLGRALARVFSMNFVISLGEKGYRSDLIQNSIDHLTQEVNQFITAYQYKKDIAVVAEYHDDSNWASYL
;
A
#
# COMPACT_ATOMS: atom_id res chain seq x y z
N MET A 1 -17.19 22.41 -50.10
CA MET A 1 -17.87 21.42 -49.23
C MET A 1 -17.19 21.52 -47.88
N ASN A 2 -17.87 22.12 -46.91
CA ASN A 2 -17.28 22.63 -45.66
C ASN A 2 -16.69 21.52 -44.80
N GLN A 3 -15.46 21.75 -44.34
CA GLN A 3 -14.89 21.13 -43.15
C GLN A 3 -15.73 21.57 -41.93
N GLN A 4 -16.44 20.63 -41.31
CA GLN A 4 -16.91 20.80 -39.95
C GLN A 4 -15.75 20.41 -39.02
N GLU A 5 -14.97 21.40 -38.62
CA GLU A 5 -14.19 21.32 -37.39
C GLU A 5 -15.18 21.13 -36.24
N THR A 6 -15.22 19.93 -35.69
CA THR A 6 -15.86 19.67 -34.40
C THR A 6 -15.07 20.43 -33.35
N ASN A 7 -15.58 21.61 -32.96
CA ASN A 7 -15.25 22.26 -31.70
C ASN A 7 -15.56 21.26 -30.57
N ILE A 8 -14.54 20.56 -30.11
CA ILE A 8 -14.57 19.88 -28.82
C ILE A 8 -14.52 21.03 -27.81
N ASP A 9 -15.66 21.33 -27.19
CA ASP A 9 -15.71 22.15 -25.98
C ASP A 9 -14.72 21.54 -24.99
N THR A 10 -13.56 22.17 -24.85
CA THR A 10 -12.52 21.73 -23.93
C THR A 10 -13.04 22.05 -22.53
N TYR A 11 -13.62 21.04 -21.88
CA TYR A 11 -13.98 21.11 -20.47
C TYR A 11 -12.73 21.56 -19.70
N ALA A 12 -12.72 22.80 -19.22
CA ALA A 12 -11.57 23.34 -18.52
C ALA A 12 -11.44 22.63 -17.17
N ILE A 13 -10.55 21.64 -17.10
CA ILE A 13 -10.24 20.93 -15.86
C ILE A 13 -9.66 21.95 -14.87
N GLU A 14 -10.26 22.04 -13.69
CA GLU A 14 -9.79 22.94 -12.64
C GLU A 14 -8.32 22.67 -12.28
N ALA A 15 -7.57 23.70 -11.90
CA ALA A 15 -6.20 23.56 -11.45
C ALA A 15 -6.09 22.62 -10.24
N PHE A 16 -5.03 21.82 -10.16
CA PHE A 16 -4.89 20.81 -9.10
C PHE A 16 -4.91 21.40 -7.70
N SER A 17 -4.30 22.58 -7.52
CA SER A 17 -4.29 23.31 -6.25
C SER A 17 -5.70 23.63 -5.76
N ALA A 18 -6.58 24.10 -6.64
CA ALA A 18 -7.98 24.39 -6.30
C ALA A 18 -8.77 23.10 -6.01
N PHE A 19 -8.57 22.06 -6.82
CA PHE A 19 -9.18 20.74 -6.62
C PHE A 19 -8.82 20.15 -5.24
N ILE A 20 -7.52 20.08 -4.92
CA ILE A 20 -7.05 19.43 -3.69
C ILE A 20 -7.49 20.21 -2.45
N GLU A 21 -7.52 21.55 -2.50
CA GLU A 21 -8.04 22.38 -1.41
C GLU A 21 -9.54 22.12 -1.19
N ARG A 22 -10.34 22.09 -2.25
CA ARG A 22 -11.77 21.77 -2.20
C ARG A 22 -12.01 20.37 -1.63
N PHE A 23 -11.21 19.39 -2.06
CA PHE A 23 -11.28 18.02 -1.56
C PHE A 23 -10.94 17.95 -0.05
N GLN A 24 -9.84 18.56 0.38
CA GLN A 24 -9.44 18.63 1.79
C GLN A 24 -10.48 19.32 2.67
N LYS A 25 -11.08 20.42 2.19
CA LYS A 25 -12.16 21.12 2.89
C LYS A 25 -13.40 20.24 3.06
N THR A 26 -13.76 19.48 2.01
CA THR A 26 -14.89 18.53 2.06
C THR A 26 -14.61 17.43 3.08
N LEU A 27 -13.42 16.82 3.04
CA LEU A 27 -13.01 15.81 4.02
C LEU A 27 -12.99 16.34 5.45
N SER A 28 -12.50 17.56 5.66
CA SER A 28 -12.49 18.22 6.97
C SER A 28 -13.91 18.45 7.51
N THR A 29 -14.85 18.78 6.64
CA THR A 29 -16.27 18.97 7.01
C THR A 29 -16.88 17.61 7.38
N VAL A 30 -16.80 16.65 6.47
CA VAL A 30 -17.38 15.31 6.61
C VAL A 30 -16.85 14.57 7.83
N PHE A 31 -15.53 14.55 8.03
CA PHE A 31 -14.88 13.86 9.15
C PHE A 31 -14.67 14.76 10.37
N GLY A 32 -15.11 16.02 10.33
CA GLY A 32 -15.14 16.93 11.48
C GLY A 32 -16.46 16.83 12.27
N GLU A 33 -17.53 16.38 11.64
CA GLU A 33 -18.81 16.16 12.28
C GLU A 33 -18.77 14.95 13.22
N LYS A 34 -18.99 15.19 14.52
CA LYS A 34 -18.96 14.15 15.57
C LYS A 34 -19.82 12.93 15.23
N LYS A 35 -21.00 13.15 14.63
CA LYS A 35 -21.91 12.08 14.22
C LYS A 35 -21.26 11.18 13.16
N ASN A 36 -20.67 11.76 12.13
CA ASN A 36 -20.02 11.01 11.06
C ASN A 36 -18.79 10.26 11.58
N ILE A 37 -18.00 10.86 12.47
CA ILE A 37 -16.88 10.18 13.13
C ILE A 37 -17.39 8.96 13.90
N GLN A 38 -18.43 9.13 14.71
CA GLN A 38 -19.03 8.02 15.46
C GLN A 38 -19.51 6.94 14.49
N ASP A 39 -20.41 7.28 13.56
CA ASP A 39 -21.03 6.33 12.64
C ASP A 39 -19.98 5.54 11.83
N THR A 40 -18.97 6.21 11.29
CA THR A 40 -17.90 5.56 10.50
C THR A 40 -16.86 4.81 11.33
N SER A 41 -16.86 4.98 12.66
CA SER A 41 -15.96 4.27 13.59
C SER A 41 -16.59 3.02 14.18
N ILE A 42 -17.91 3.02 14.41
CA ILE A 42 -18.62 1.88 15.03
C ILE A 42 -19.43 1.04 14.03
N ASN A 43 -19.96 1.65 12.97
CA ASN A 43 -20.80 0.94 12.00
C ASN A 43 -19.97 0.53 10.78
N ARG A 44 -20.38 -0.58 10.16
CA ARG A 44 -19.82 -1.03 8.87
C ARG A 44 -20.40 -0.20 7.73
N GLY A 45 -19.56 0.12 6.78
CA GLY A 45 -19.88 0.94 5.61
C GLY A 45 -19.67 2.43 5.82
N VAL A 46 -20.30 3.22 4.95
CA VAL A 46 -20.19 4.68 4.91
C VAL A 46 -21.60 5.24 4.75
N PRO A 47 -22.01 6.27 5.52
CA PRO A 47 -23.30 6.91 5.29
C PRO A 47 -23.42 7.41 3.84
N GLY A 48 -24.58 7.21 3.22
CA GLY A 48 -24.76 7.48 1.78
C GLY A 48 -24.50 8.94 1.38
N MET A 49 -24.85 9.91 2.22
CA MET A 49 -24.55 11.34 1.98
C MET A 49 -23.04 11.61 2.10
N VAL A 50 -22.38 11.05 3.12
CA VAL A 50 -20.92 11.16 3.29
C VAL A 50 -20.18 10.63 2.06
N MET A 51 -20.56 9.44 1.59
CA MET A 51 -19.95 8.87 0.38
C MET A 51 -20.21 9.75 -0.84
N ARG A 52 -21.43 10.27 -0.98
CA ARG A 52 -21.81 11.16 -2.08
C ARG A 52 -20.96 12.43 -2.12
N ASP A 53 -20.86 13.14 -1.00
CA ASP A 53 -20.12 14.41 -0.92
C ASP A 53 -18.63 14.21 -1.26
N ILE A 54 -18.04 13.09 -0.82
CA ILE A 54 -16.67 12.72 -1.15
C ILE A 54 -16.52 12.43 -2.65
N LEU A 55 -17.40 11.60 -3.23
CA LEU A 55 -17.29 11.19 -4.63
C LEU A 55 -17.66 12.31 -5.62
N ASP A 56 -18.51 13.26 -5.21
CA ASP A 56 -18.84 14.45 -6.01
C ASP A 56 -17.64 15.39 -6.17
N CYS A 57 -16.62 15.27 -5.32
CA CYS A 57 -15.33 15.91 -5.55
C CYS A 57 -14.57 15.31 -6.75
N LYS A 58 -14.94 14.11 -7.22
CA LYS A 58 -14.25 13.33 -8.25
C LYS A 58 -12.79 12.98 -7.89
N PRO A 59 -12.50 12.43 -6.69
CA PRO A 59 -11.13 12.14 -6.27
C PRO A 59 -10.42 11.13 -7.18
N LEU A 60 -11.16 10.27 -7.87
CA LEU A 60 -10.62 9.25 -8.77
C LEU A 60 -10.16 9.81 -10.12
N SER A 61 -10.48 11.07 -10.43
CA SER A 61 -10.07 11.73 -11.68
C SER A 61 -8.55 11.82 -11.85
N VAL A 62 -7.77 11.85 -10.75
CA VAL A 62 -6.30 11.81 -10.82
C VAL A 62 -5.75 10.52 -11.41
N PHE A 63 -6.54 9.44 -11.43
CA PHE A 63 -6.15 8.14 -11.99
C PHE A 63 -6.66 7.91 -13.43
N ILE A 64 -7.27 8.93 -14.05
CA ILE A 64 -7.89 8.82 -15.38
C ILE A 64 -7.12 9.72 -16.36
N PRO A 65 -6.84 9.26 -17.60
CA PRO A 65 -6.18 10.08 -18.61
C PRO A 65 -7.00 11.34 -18.98
N GLN A 66 -6.30 12.38 -19.42
CA GLN A 66 -6.92 13.68 -19.69
C GLN A 66 -7.94 13.62 -20.84
N GLU A 67 -7.72 12.78 -21.86
CA GLU A 67 -8.67 12.63 -22.96
C GLU A 67 -10.03 12.03 -22.54
N TYR A 68 -10.14 11.52 -21.31
CA TYR A 68 -11.37 10.98 -20.72
C TYR A 68 -11.88 11.82 -19.54
N GLU A 69 -11.68 13.14 -19.58
CA GLU A 69 -12.07 14.10 -18.53
C GLU A 69 -11.36 13.87 -17.18
N GLY A 70 -10.29 13.07 -17.16
CA GLY A 70 -9.42 12.87 -16.01
C GLY A 70 -8.32 13.93 -15.89
N ARG A 71 -7.45 13.78 -14.90
CA ARG A 71 -6.35 14.73 -14.62
C ARG A 71 -4.99 14.23 -15.12
N GLY A 72 -4.97 13.25 -16.01
CA GLY A 72 -3.76 12.86 -16.75
C GLY A 72 -2.84 11.87 -16.01
N THR A 73 -3.30 11.19 -14.96
CA THR A 73 -2.55 10.12 -14.28
C THR A 73 -1.20 10.54 -13.69
N ASP A 74 -1.09 11.81 -13.27
CA ASP A 74 0.13 12.29 -12.61
C ASP A 74 0.33 11.61 -11.25
N THR A 75 1.49 10.97 -11.08
CA THR A 75 1.80 10.18 -9.88
C THR A 75 1.86 11.06 -8.62
N ALA A 76 2.31 12.31 -8.72
CA ALA A 76 2.34 13.22 -7.58
C ALA A 76 0.93 13.67 -7.16
N GLU A 77 0.06 13.97 -8.13
CA GLU A 77 -1.36 14.25 -7.86
C GLU A 77 -2.06 13.05 -7.20
N CYS A 78 -1.81 11.83 -7.69
CA CYS A 78 -2.32 10.59 -7.08
C CYS A 78 -1.89 10.46 -5.62
N LEU A 79 -0.59 10.59 -5.34
CA LEU A 79 -0.04 10.52 -3.98
C LEU A 79 -0.68 11.58 -3.07
N LYS A 80 -0.88 12.80 -3.57
CA LYS A 80 -1.42 13.91 -2.79
C LYS A 80 -2.91 13.74 -2.47
N VAL A 81 -3.70 13.15 -3.37
CA VAL A 81 -5.10 12.77 -3.07
C VAL A 81 -5.14 11.68 -1.98
N LEU A 82 -4.28 10.66 -2.08
CA LEU A 82 -4.19 9.61 -1.07
C LEU A 82 -3.77 10.18 0.31
N GLU A 83 -2.82 11.12 0.32
CA GLU A 83 -2.38 11.85 1.51
C GLU A 83 -3.54 12.62 2.14
N ALA A 84 -4.24 13.44 1.34
CA ALA A 84 -5.37 14.23 1.82
C ALA A 84 -6.46 13.34 2.44
N ALA A 85 -6.83 12.24 1.75
CA ALA A 85 -7.80 11.29 2.27
C ALA A 85 -7.34 10.65 3.59
N SER A 86 -6.07 10.20 3.66
CA SER A 86 -5.55 9.44 4.79
C SER A 86 -5.35 10.27 6.05
N TYR A 87 -5.17 11.59 5.91
CA TYR A 87 -5.15 12.51 7.05
C TYR A 87 -6.47 12.48 7.84
N HIS A 88 -7.59 12.26 7.15
CA HIS A 88 -8.92 12.22 7.76
C HIS A 88 -9.41 10.80 8.01
N SER A 89 -9.17 9.88 7.06
CA SER A 89 -9.64 8.50 7.11
C SER A 89 -8.75 7.58 6.30
N LEU A 90 -7.97 6.75 7.00
CA LEU A 90 -7.17 5.69 6.39
C LEU A 90 -8.01 4.72 5.53
N PRO A 91 -9.18 4.22 5.96
CA PRO A 91 -9.99 3.35 5.10
C PRO A 91 -10.53 4.04 3.85
N LEU A 92 -10.81 5.36 3.89
CA LEU A 92 -11.16 6.09 2.68
C LEU A 92 -9.97 6.16 1.70
N SER A 93 -8.78 6.46 2.21
CA SER A 93 -7.57 6.49 1.38
C SER A 93 -7.31 5.13 0.72
N LEU A 94 -7.50 4.03 1.46
CA LEU A 94 -7.43 2.67 0.90
C LEU A 94 -8.49 2.42 -0.16
N MET A 95 -9.72 2.87 0.03
CA MET A 95 -10.78 2.79 -0.99
C MET A 95 -10.39 3.51 -2.28
N ILE A 96 -9.86 4.73 -2.17
CA ILE A 96 -9.36 5.49 -3.32
C ILE A 96 -8.21 4.74 -4.00
N GLY A 97 -7.27 4.17 -3.23
CA GLY A 97 -6.16 3.39 -3.78
C GLY A 97 -6.61 2.11 -4.51
N ILE A 98 -7.60 1.39 -3.98
CA ILE A 98 -8.17 0.20 -4.65
C ILE A 98 -8.78 0.59 -6.00
N ASN A 99 -9.57 1.66 -6.04
CA ASN A 99 -10.18 2.13 -7.27
C ASN A 99 -9.13 2.67 -8.26
N GLY A 100 -8.23 3.50 -7.78
CA GLY A 100 -7.23 4.21 -8.59
C GLY A 100 -6.08 3.31 -9.03
N ALA A 101 -5.27 2.86 -8.07
CA ALA A 101 -4.03 2.15 -8.32
C ALA A 101 -4.24 0.68 -8.74
N LEU A 102 -5.30 0.01 -8.23
CA LEU A 102 -5.53 -1.41 -8.51
C LEU A 102 -6.56 -1.70 -9.60
N PHE A 103 -7.29 -0.69 -10.08
CA PHE A 103 -8.27 -0.86 -11.14
C PHE A 103 -8.05 0.13 -12.31
N LEU A 104 -8.16 1.44 -12.07
CA LEU A 104 -8.08 2.46 -13.13
C LEU A 104 -6.71 2.55 -13.80
N GLN A 105 -5.62 2.47 -13.03
CA GLN A 105 -4.26 2.48 -13.59
C GLN A 105 -3.96 1.23 -14.45
N PRO A 106 -4.24 0.00 -13.99
CA PRO A 106 -4.15 -1.19 -14.85
C PRO A 106 -4.96 -1.07 -16.14
N LEU A 107 -6.20 -0.56 -16.05
CA LEU A 107 -7.04 -0.31 -17.22
C LEU A 107 -6.40 0.72 -18.18
N SER A 108 -5.76 1.76 -17.64
CA SER A 108 -5.06 2.76 -18.45
C SER A 108 -3.90 2.15 -19.23
N LEU A 109 -3.13 1.26 -18.59
CA LEU A 109 -1.91 0.69 -19.15
C LEU A 109 -2.14 -0.47 -20.11
N TYR A 110 -3.16 -1.28 -19.83
CA TYR A 110 -3.35 -2.59 -20.46
C TYR A 110 -4.77 -2.84 -20.94
N GLY A 111 -5.71 -1.93 -20.68
CA GLY A 111 -7.08 -2.05 -21.16
C GLY A 111 -7.16 -1.81 -22.66
N GLN A 112 -8.08 -2.51 -23.31
CA GLN A 112 -8.49 -2.21 -24.69
C GLN A 112 -9.27 -0.88 -24.73
N ASP A 113 -9.13 -0.14 -25.83
CA ASP A 113 -9.74 1.19 -25.96
C ASP A 113 -11.27 1.15 -25.92
N SER A 114 -11.90 0.04 -26.35
CA SER A 114 -13.34 -0.15 -26.28
C SER A 114 -13.88 -0.17 -24.83
N LEU A 115 -13.07 -0.63 -23.86
CA LEU A 115 -13.42 -0.62 -22.45
C LEU A 115 -13.19 0.75 -21.80
N LYS A 116 -12.07 1.39 -22.12
CA LYS A 116 -11.60 2.62 -21.45
C LYS A 116 -12.67 3.71 -21.45
N LYS A 117 -13.24 4.01 -22.62
CA LYS A 117 -14.20 5.11 -22.76
C LYS A 117 -15.43 4.94 -21.85
N ARG A 118 -16.02 3.75 -21.83
CA ARG A 118 -17.20 3.45 -21.00
C ARG A 118 -16.83 3.51 -19.52
N VAL A 119 -15.79 2.80 -19.12
CA VAL A 119 -15.41 2.69 -17.70
C VAL A 119 -15.01 4.05 -17.13
N TYR A 120 -14.23 4.86 -17.84
CA TYR A 120 -13.86 6.19 -17.33
C TYR A 120 -15.04 7.14 -17.23
N HIS A 121 -15.95 7.14 -18.21
CA HIS A 121 -17.20 7.88 -18.12
C HIS A 121 -17.99 7.49 -16.86
N ASP A 122 -18.10 6.20 -16.59
CA ASP A 122 -18.80 5.66 -15.42
C ASP A 122 -18.17 6.09 -14.08
N PHE A 123 -16.85 6.16 -14.00
CA PHE A 123 -16.16 6.66 -12.80
C PHE A 123 -16.29 8.18 -12.62
N ILE A 124 -16.23 8.96 -13.70
CA ILE A 124 -16.31 10.43 -13.63
C ILE A 124 -17.74 10.92 -13.34
N HIS A 125 -18.74 10.30 -13.97
CA HIS A 125 -20.10 10.83 -14.00
C HIS A 125 -21.09 10.02 -13.16
N ASN A 126 -20.83 8.71 -12.97
CA ASN A 126 -21.79 7.81 -12.34
C ASN A 126 -21.36 7.32 -10.95
N ARG A 127 -20.25 7.84 -10.41
CA ARG A 127 -19.70 7.48 -9.07
C ARG A 127 -19.50 5.96 -8.92
N LYS A 128 -19.18 5.29 -10.02
CA LYS A 128 -18.95 3.84 -10.07
C LYS A 128 -17.63 3.49 -9.41
N MET A 129 -17.55 2.29 -8.85
CA MET A 129 -16.35 1.79 -8.19
C MET A 129 -15.80 0.54 -8.85
N GLY A 130 -14.50 0.33 -8.70
CA GLY A 130 -13.76 -0.84 -9.16
C GLY A 130 -12.93 -1.45 -8.06
N GLY A 131 -12.50 -2.69 -8.28
CA GLY A 131 -11.55 -3.37 -7.41
C GLY A 131 -10.77 -4.46 -8.13
N LEU A 132 -9.94 -5.18 -7.39
CA LEU A 132 -9.07 -6.24 -7.89
C LEU A 132 -9.34 -7.56 -7.17
N MET A 133 -9.43 -8.65 -7.93
CA MET A 133 -9.65 -10.01 -7.44
C MET A 133 -8.49 -10.94 -7.81
N ILE A 134 -7.52 -11.07 -6.90
CA ILE A 134 -6.39 -12.01 -7.03
C ILE A 134 -6.52 -13.17 -6.05
N THR A 135 -6.63 -12.86 -4.76
CA THR A 135 -6.49 -13.79 -3.64
C THR A 135 -7.60 -14.85 -3.60
N GLU A 136 -7.21 -16.09 -3.28
CA GLU A 136 -8.11 -17.23 -3.13
C GLU A 136 -7.95 -17.89 -1.76
N PRO A 137 -8.95 -18.63 -1.25
CA PRO A 137 -8.93 -19.23 0.08
C PRO A 137 -7.66 -20.00 0.48
N LYS A 138 -6.99 -20.64 -0.49
CA LYS A 138 -5.75 -21.40 -0.28
C LYS A 138 -4.51 -20.72 -0.88
N TYR A 139 -4.67 -19.58 -1.57
CA TYR A 139 -3.61 -18.94 -2.36
C TYR A 139 -3.59 -17.43 -2.10
N GLY A 140 -2.84 -17.06 -1.06
CA GLY A 140 -2.52 -15.67 -0.72
C GLY A 140 -1.16 -15.26 -1.27
N SER A 141 -0.10 -15.43 -0.47
CA SER A 141 1.28 -15.16 -0.90
C SER A 141 1.71 -16.00 -2.12
N ASP A 142 1.11 -17.17 -2.31
CA ASP A 142 1.32 -18.04 -3.47
C ASP A 142 0.28 -17.81 -4.59
N ALA A 143 0.07 -16.55 -4.96
CA ALA A 143 -0.94 -16.16 -5.94
C ALA A 143 -0.72 -16.77 -7.33
N LEU A 144 0.51 -17.12 -7.70
CA LEU A 144 0.83 -17.73 -8.99
C LEU A 144 0.20 -19.12 -9.18
N HIS A 145 -0.11 -19.82 -8.08
CA HIS A 145 -0.75 -21.13 -8.09
C HIS A 145 -2.26 -21.07 -7.86
N MET A 146 -2.89 -19.89 -8.08
CA MET A 146 -4.35 -19.73 -8.04
C MET A 146 -5.07 -20.77 -8.92
N GLN A 147 -6.32 -21.07 -8.57
CA GLN A 147 -7.15 -22.10 -9.19
C GLN A 147 -8.33 -21.54 -9.99
N THR A 148 -8.64 -20.24 -9.86
CA THR A 148 -9.58 -19.58 -10.76
C THR A 148 -9.09 -19.71 -12.19
N LYS A 149 -9.97 -20.21 -13.05
CA LYS A 149 -9.62 -20.67 -14.38
C LYS A 149 -10.53 -20.06 -15.43
N PHE A 150 -10.05 -20.04 -16.66
CA PHE A 150 -10.88 -19.67 -17.80
C PHE A 150 -10.71 -20.61 -18.99
N LYS A 151 -11.78 -20.73 -19.78
CA LYS A 151 -11.80 -21.33 -21.11
C LYS A 151 -12.19 -20.28 -22.15
N GLU A 152 -11.65 -20.41 -23.34
CA GLU A 152 -11.94 -19.55 -24.47
C GLU A 152 -12.80 -20.29 -25.48
N GLU A 153 -14.02 -19.81 -25.70
CA GLU A 153 -15.01 -20.42 -26.59
C GLU A 153 -15.75 -19.32 -27.36
N ALA A 154 -15.82 -19.42 -28.70
CA ALA A 154 -16.57 -18.50 -29.56
C ALA A 154 -16.39 -17.00 -29.23
N SER A 155 -15.14 -16.55 -29.07
CA SER A 155 -14.77 -15.17 -28.71
C SER A 155 -15.25 -14.70 -27.33
N ARG A 156 -15.50 -15.63 -26.42
CA ARG A 156 -15.82 -15.36 -25.02
C ARG A 156 -14.86 -16.10 -24.08
N TYR A 157 -14.68 -15.52 -22.91
CA TYR A 157 -13.92 -16.11 -21.80
C TYR A 157 -14.90 -16.56 -20.71
N HIS A 158 -15.00 -17.88 -20.52
CA HIS A 158 -15.78 -18.48 -19.44
C HIS A 158 -14.89 -18.63 -18.23
N ILE A 159 -15.17 -17.89 -17.15
CA ILE A 159 -14.34 -17.83 -15.96
C ILE A 159 -15.07 -18.47 -14.77
N GLU A 160 -14.38 -19.36 -14.08
CA GLU A 160 -14.89 -20.08 -12.90
C GLU A 160 -13.86 -20.11 -11.78
N GLY A 161 -14.28 -19.84 -10.54
CA GLY A 161 -13.40 -19.92 -9.37
C GLY A 161 -13.99 -19.35 -8.09
N THR A 162 -13.12 -19.05 -7.14
CA THR A 162 -13.49 -18.42 -5.87
C THR A 162 -12.41 -17.44 -5.46
N LYS A 163 -12.81 -16.19 -5.24
CA LYS A 163 -11.93 -15.10 -4.79
C LYS A 163 -12.37 -14.63 -3.41
N HIS A 164 -11.44 -14.17 -2.59
CA HIS A 164 -11.79 -13.58 -1.29
C HIS A 164 -10.91 -12.39 -0.95
N TRP A 165 -11.30 -11.62 0.08
CA TRP A 165 -10.57 -10.43 0.53
C TRP A 165 -10.41 -9.33 -0.52
N ALA A 166 -11.21 -9.37 -1.59
CA ALA A 166 -11.33 -8.27 -2.53
C ALA A 166 -12.06 -7.10 -1.85
N GLY A 167 -11.37 -6.00 -1.58
CA GLY A 167 -11.99 -4.82 -1.00
C GLY A 167 -13.08 -4.28 -1.91
N LEU A 168 -14.20 -3.84 -1.33
CA LEU A 168 -15.45 -3.49 -2.03
C LEU A 168 -16.27 -4.70 -2.51
N THR A 169 -16.10 -5.86 -1.87
CA THR A 169 -16.94 -7.04 -2.11
C THR A 169 -18.43 -6.69 -1.97
N GLY A 170 -19.22 -6.99 -3.00
CA GLY A 170 -20.65 -6.66 -3.08
C GLY A 170 -20.97 -5.20 -3.41
N TRP A 171 -19.98 -4.30 -3.41
CA TRP A 171 -20.16 -2.87 -3.67
C TRP A 171 -19.58 -2.43 -5.02
N ALA A 172 -18.46 -3.00 -5.48
CA ALA A 172 -17.85 -2.59 -6.73
C ALA A 172 -18.75 -2.88 -7.94
N ASP A 173 -18.74 -1.96 -8.90
CA ASP A 173 -19.41 -2.09 -10.18
C ASP A 173 -18.52 -2.76 -11.22
N TYR A 174 -17.21 -2.67 -11.04
CA TYR A 174 -16.21 -3.32 -11.89
C TYR A 174 -15.22 -4.14 -11.07
N TRP A 175 -14.75 -5.23 -11.65
CA TRP A 175 -13.66 -6.02 -11.10
C TRP A 175 -12.59 -6.24 -12.15
N LEU A 176 -11.34 -6.07 -11.74
CA LEU A 176 -10.23 -6.66 -12.44
C LEU A 176 -10.02 -8.07 -11.88
N LEU A 177 -10.44 -9.07 -12.65
CA LEU A 177 -10.47 -10.47 -12.25
C LEU A 177 -9.29 -11.23 -12.83
N THR A 178 -8.58 -11.99 -11.99
CA THR A 178 -7.47 -12.85 -12.46
C THR A 178 -7.87 -14.31 -12.59
N ALA A 179 -7.42 -14.93 -13.68
CA ALA A 179 -7.62 -16.35 -13.94
C ALA A 179 -6.47 -16.96 -14.75
N ARG A 180 -6.31 -18.28 -14.67
CA ARG A 180 -5.33 -19.04 -15.47
C ARG A 180 -6.05 -19.80 -16.59
N ARG A 181 -5.41 -19.95 -17.75
CA ARG A 181 -6.02 -20.67 -18.87
C ARG A 181 -6.09 -22.15 -18.55
N GLU A 182 -7.27 -22.76 -18.68
CA GLU A 182 -7.44 -24.20 -18.63
C GLU A 182 -7.24 -24.79 -20.04
N ASP A 183 -6.32 -25.75 -20.17
CA ASP A 183 -6.11 -26.46 -21.43
C ASP A 183 -7.17 -27.55 -21.67
N ALA A 184 -7.15 -28.17 -22.85
CA ALA A 184 -8.09 -29.23 -23.21
C ALA A 184 -8.01 -30.49 -22.30
N LYS A 185 -6.93 -30.63 -21.52
CA LYS A 185 -6.71 -31.73 -20.57
C LYS A 185 -7.10 -31.35 -19.14
N GLY A 186 -7.57 -30.11 -18.90
CA GLY A 186 -7.94 -29.60 -17.58
C GLY A 186 -6.76 -29.05 -16.76
N ASN A 187 -5.57 -28.88 -17.34
CA ASN A 187 -4.44 -28.30 -16.63
C ASN A 187 -4.44 -26.77 -16.72
N LEU A 188 -3.98 -26.10 -15.66
CA LEU A 188 -3.88 -24.64 -15.62
C LEU A 188 -2.50 -24.15 -16.11
N SER A 189 -2.50 -23.18 -17.02
CA SER A 189 -1.29 -22.51 -17.53
C SER A 189 -0.46 -21.89 -16.41
N ARG A 190 0.85 -21.72 -16.59
CA ARG A 190 1.68 -20.97 -15.62
C ARG A 190 1.41 -19.47 -15.62
N ASP A 191 0.91 -18.94 -16.74
CA ASP A 191 0.61 -17.52 -16.87
C ASP A 191 -0.77 -17.18 -16.27
N ILE A 192 -0.95 -15.90 -15.91
CA ILE A 192 -2.16 -15.35 -15.27
C ILE A 192 -2.68 -14.20 -16.11
N GLU A 193 -3.95 -14.28 -16.48
CA GLU A 193 -4.62 -13.29 -17.31
C GLU A 193 -5.57 -12.45 -16.47
N PHE A 194 -5.82 -11.23 -16.93
CA PHE A 194 -6.62 -10.22 -16.25
C PHE A 194 -7.81 -9.85 -17.12
N PHE A 195 -8.99 -9.77 -16.51
CA PHE A 195 -10.24 -9.49 -17.20
C PHE A 195 -11.02 -8.40 -16.48
N VAL A 196 -11.51 -7.41 -17.22
CA VAL A 196 -12.46 -6.42 -16.74
C VAL A 196 -13.85 -7.04 -16.77
N HIS A 197 -14.38 -7.28 -15.58
CA HIS A 197 -15.76 -7.70 -15.33
C HIS A 197 -16.56 -6.47 -14.91
N SER A 198 -17.77 -6.31 -15.44
CA SER A 198 -18.76 -5.35 -14.99
C SER A 198 -19.89 -6.07 -14.25
N LYS A 199 -20.54 -5.39 -13.31
CA LYS A 199 -21.68 -5.95 -12.56
C LYS A 199 -22.81 -6.45 -13.47
N GLU A 200 -22.97 -5.85 -14.65
CA GLU A 200 -23.95 -6.25 -15.67
C GLU A 200 -23.64 -7.60 -16.31
N ASP A 201 -22.38 -8.03 -16.33
CA ASP A 201 -22.00 -9.36 -16.83
C ASP A 201 -22.50 -10.50 -15.92
N GLY A 202 -22.91 -10.17 -14.69
CA GLY A 202 -23.38 -11.13 -13.69
C GLY A 202 -22.34 -12.20 -13.34
N GLY A 203 -22.77 -13.26 -12.67
CA GLY A 203 -21.91 -14.41 -12.39
C GLY A 203 -20.90 -14.24 -11.25
N ILE A 204 -20.96 -13.14 -10.48
CA ILE A 204 -20.25 -13.01 -9.21
C ILE A 204 -21.28 -13.06 -8.08
N GLU A 205 -21.19 -14.08 -7.25
CA GLU A 205 -22.06 -14.30 -6.09
C GLU A 205 -21.26 -14.06 -4.80
N VAL A 206 -21.70 -13.11 -3.96
CA VAL A 206 -21.13 -12.89 -2.63
C VAL A 206 -21.66 -13.96 -1.67
N THR A 207 -20.86 -14.99 -1.44
CA THR A 207 -21.22 -16.13 -0.57
C THR A 207 -21.06 -15.85 0.92
N GLU A 208 -20.23 -14.87 1.27
CA GLU A 208 -19.94 -14.50 2.65
C GLU A 208 -19.43 -13.06 2.70
N VAL A 209 -19.92 -12.25 3.64
CA VAL A 209 -19.35 -10.94 3.98
C VAL A 209 -18.61 -11.08 5.31
N PHE A 210 -17.32 -10.75 5.34
CA PHE A 210 -16.47 -10.92 6.50
C PHE A 210 -16.70 -9.83 7.55
N ASN A 211 -16.65 -10.22 8.82
CA ASN A 211 -16.64 -9.32 9.96
C ASN A 211 -15.19 -8.86 10.25
N ASN A 212 -14.61 -8.07 9.34
CA ASN A 212 -13.22 -7.58 9.45
C ASN A 212 -12.97 -6.76 10.72
N LEU A 213 -11.75 -6.83 11.28
CA LEU A 213 -11.36 -6.22 12.55
C LEU A 213 -11.37 -4.67 12.52
N GLY A 214 -10.87 -4.09 11.43
CA GLY A 214 -10.83 -2.65 11.16
C GLY A 214 -11.19 -2.37 9.70
N LEU A 215 -10.99 -1.15 9.23
CA LEU A 215 -11.31 -0.70 7.87
C LEU A 215 -12.80 -0.80 7.54
N TYR A 216 -13.66 -0.40 8.47
CA TYR A 216 -15.11 -0.65 8.40
C TYR A 216 -15.82 -0.02 7.20
N MET A 217 -15.23 1.01 6.57
CA MET A 217 -15.79 1.59 5.34
C MET A 217 -15.73 0.65 4.13
N LEU A 218 -14.92 -0.42 4.21
CA LEU A 218 -14.68 -1.37 3.12
C LEU A 218 -15.28 -2.73 3.44
N PRO A 219 -16.24 -3.24 2.65
CA PRO A 219 -16.67 -4.62 2.77
C PRO A 219 -15.63 -5.55 2.15
N TYR A 220 -15.41 -6.68 2.83
CA TYR A 220 -14.61 -7.80 2.36
C TYR A 220 -15.46 -9.06 2.43
N GLY A 221 -15.17 -10.04 1.59
CA GLY A 221 -15.93 -11.27 1.61
C GLY A 221 -15.37 -12.34 0.69
N ARG A 222 -16.18 -13.38 0.51
CA ARG A 222 -15.93 -14.51 -0.38
C ARG A 222 -16.88 -14.46 -1.57
N ASN A 223 -16.30 -14.50 -2.75
CA ASN A 223 -16.98 -14.34 -4.02
C ASN A 223 -16.84 -15.64 -4.83
N LYS A 224 -17.96 -16.27 -5.15
CA LYS A 224 -18.00 -17.38 -6.11
C LYS A 224 -18.18 -16.80 -7.50
N ILE A 225 -17.36 -17.27 -8.43
CA ILE A 225 -17.28 -16.71 -9.79
C ILE A 225 -17.70 -17.79 -10.78
N LYS A 226 -18.65 -17.45 -11.63
CA LYS A 226 -19.10 -18.20 -12.80
C LYS A 226 -19.68 -17.22 -13.80
N THR A 227 -18.82 -16.63 -14.63
CA THR A 227 -19.18 -15.57 -15.57
C THR A 227 -18.68 -15.88 -16.98
N SER A 228 -19.21 -15.17 -17.97
CA SER A 228 -18.78 -15.25 -19.36
C SER A 228 -18.54 -13.84 -19.87
N LEU A 229 -17.31 -13.52 -20.24
CA LEU A 229 -16.89 -12.19 -20.68
C LEU A 229 -16.61 -12.17 -22.17
N SER A 230 -16.74 -11.02 -22.82
CA SER A 230 -16.33 -10.87 -24.22
C SER A 230 -14.81 -10.90 -24.34
N SER A 231 -14.30 -11.12 -25.56
CA SER A 231 -12.86 -11.02 -25.84
C SER A 231 -12.27 -9.65 -25.49
N GLU A 232 -13.09 -8.60 -25.60
CA GLU A 232 -12.69 -7.22 -25.30
C GLU A 232 -12.45 -6.97 -23.81
N SER A 233 -12.99 -7.81 -22.91
CA SER A 233 -12.78 -7.71 -21.47
C SER A 233 -11.35 -8.02 -21.03
N LYS A 234 -10.55 -8.70 -21.86
CA LYS A 234 -9.19 -9.12 -21.48
C LYS A 234 -8.20 -7.96 -21.57
N LEU A 235 -7.36 -7.79 -20.54
CA LEU A 235 -6.21 -6.88 -20.60
C LEU A 235 -5.12 -7.42 -21.54
N GLU A 236 -4.38 -6.51 -22.17
CA GLU A 236 -3.36 -6.81 -23.16
C GLU A 236 -1.95 -6.69 -22.55
N PRO A 237 -1.32 -7.81 -22.10
CA PRO A 237 0.03 -7.74 -21.56
C PRO A 237 1.03 -7.41 -22.67
N ARG A 238 1.99 -6.51 -22.38
CA ARG A 238 3.10 -6.22 -23.30
C ARG A 238 4.02 -7.42 -23.56
N THR A 239 4.02 -8.41 -22.67
CA THR A 239 4.86 -9.61 -22.73
C THR A 239 4.13 -10.84 -22.19
N THR A 240 4.15 -11.05 -20.87
CA THR A 240 3.40 -12.12 -20.19
C THR A 240 2.46 -11.52 -19.17
N GLY A 241 1.40 -12.25 -18.83
CA GLY A 241 0.43 -11.86 -17.81
C GLY A 241 1.05 -11.74 -16.42
N VAL A 242 2.01 -12.61 -16.07
CA VAL A 242 2.79 -12.50 -14.82
C VAL A 242 3.62 -11.22 -14.79
N LYS A 243 4.25 -10.81 -15.90
CA LYS A 243 5.04 -9.55 -15.90
C LYS A 243 4.11 -8.33 -15.77
N MET A 244 2.94 -8.37 -16.40
CA MET A 244 1.89 -7.36 -16.21
C MET A 244 1.41 -7.30 -14.76
N MET A 245 1.15 -8.45 -14.13
CA MET A 245 0.78 -8.52 -12.71
C MET A 245 1.85 -7.88 -11.82
N LEU A 246 3.14 -8.17 -12.08
CA LEU A 246 4.23 -7.58 -11.32
C LEU A 246 4.31 -6.05 -11.50
N ASP A 247 4.13 -5.53 -12.72
CA ASP A 247 4.05 -4.07 -12.93
C ASP A 247 2.91 -3.45 -12.11
N ILE A 248 1.71 -4.02 -12.18
CA ILE A 248 0.52 -3.56 -11.45
C ILE A 248 0.77 -3.53 -9.94
N LEU A 249 1.26 -4.65 -9.37
CA LEU A 249 1.50 -4.76 -7.94
C LEU A 249 2.63 -3.84 -7.47
N HIS A 250 3.73 -3.74 -8.23
CA HIS A 250 4.81 -2.82 -7.87
C HIS A 250 4.36 -1.36 -7.93
N ARG A 251 3.55 -0.97 -8.93
CA ARG A 251 2.98 0.38 -9.02
C ARG A 251 2.03 0.71 -7.87
N SER A 252 1.19 -0.26 -7.46
CA SER A 252 0.33 -0.11 -6.28
C SER A 252 1.17 0.10 -5.01
N ARG A 253 2.15 -0.78 -4.77
CA ARG A 253 3.07 -0.70 -3.62
C ARG A 253 3.82 0.62 -3.54
N LEU A 254 4.26 1.16 -4.68
CA LEU A 254 4.94 2.45 -4.75
C LEU A 254 4.04 3.62 -4.37
N GLN A 255 2.70 3.48 -4.40
CA GLN A 255 1.76 4.53 -3.99
C GLN A 255 1.37 4.51 -2.51
N PHE A 256 1.75 3.46 -1.76
CA PHE A 256 1.52 3.38 -0.31
C PHE A 256 2.05 4.60 0.48
N PRO A 257 3.20 5.22 0.14
CA PRO A 257 3.65 6.45 0.78
C PRO A 257 2.61 7.57 0.80
N GLY A 258 1.76 7.70 -0.22
CA GLY A 258 0.68 8.69 -0.21
C GLY A 258 -0.30 8.44 0.94
N MET A 259 -0.75 7.19 1.10
CA MET A 259 -1.62 6.81 2.23
C MET A 259 -0.91 6.96 3.57
N ALA A 260 0.34 6.49 3.67
CA ALA A 260 1.12 6.57 4.89
C ALA A 260 1.39 8.03 5.30
N MET A 261 1.64 8.93 4.34
CA MET A 261 1.94 10.34 4.59
C MET A 261 0.82 11.03 5.37
N GLY A 262 -0.41 10.93 4.88
CA GLY A 262 -1.56 11.54 5.54
C GLY A 262 -1.79 10.97 6.94
N PHE A 263 -1.70 9.64 7.05
CA PHE A 263 -1.93 8.93 8.32
C PHE A 263 -0.88 9.26 9.38
N ILE A 264 0.41 9.17 9.03
CA ILE A 264 1.52 9.47 9.93
C ILE A 264 1.48 10.95 10.33
N LYS A 265 1.22 11.86 9.37
CA LYS A 265 1.07 13.29 9.66
C LYS A 265 -0.07 13.54 10.65
N ARG A 266 -1.23 12.90 10.46
CA ARG A 266 -2.35 13.00 11.41
C ARG A 266 -1.97 12.53 12.80
N ASN A 267 -1.28 11.40 12.89
CA ASN A 267 -0.82 10.87 14.17
C ASN A 267 0.18 11.78 14.87
N MET A 268 1.11 12.37 14.10
CA MET A 268 2.10 13.33 14.60
C MET A 268 1.43 14.63 15.08
N ASP A 269 0.52 15.21 14.30
CA ASP A 269 -0.20 16.44 14.67
C ASP A 269 -0.98 16.25 15.98
N GLU A 270 -1.69 15.12 16.13
CA GLU A 270 -2.43 14.78 17.35
C GLU A 270 -1.51 14.52 18.54
N ALA A 271 -0.39 13.83 18.32
CA ALA A 271 0.60 13.56 19.37
C ALA A 271 1.21 14.86 19.91
N ILE A 272 1.65 15.76 19.02
CA ILE A 272 2.22 17.05 19.39
C ILE A 272 1.18 17.87 20.17
N ARG A 273 -0.03 18.03 19.61
CA ARG A 273 -1.10 18.78 20.26
C ARG A 273 -1.41 18.25 21.65
N HIS A 274 -1.67 16.95 21.79
CA HIS A 274 -1.98 16.34 23.08
C HIS A 274 -0.84 16.52 24.10
N CYS A 275 0.40 16.28 23.69
CA CYS A 275 1.54 16.35 24.59
C CYS A 275 1.86 17.78 25.04
N SER A 276 1.58 18.78 24.20
CA SER A 276 1.72 20.20 24.55
C SER A 276 0.66 20.67 25.55
N GLU A 277 -0.58 20.17 25.43
CA GLU A 277 -1.72 20.59 26.26
C GLU A 277 -1.83 19.79 27.57
N ARG A 278 -1.46 18.50 27.57
CA ARG A 278 -1.63 17.61 28.71
C ARG A 278 -0.57 17.86 29.77
N LEU A 279 -1.00 18.19 30.99
CA LEU A 279 -0.13 18.30 32.16
C LEU A 279 -0.01 16.96 32.91
N VAL A 280 1.22 16.59 33.26
CA VAL A 280 1.56 15.50 34.19
C VAL A 280 2.63 16.05 35.13
N GLY A 281 2.46 15.87 36.44
CA GLY A 281 3.41 16.40 37.43
C GLY A 281 3.65 17.92 37.30
N ASN A 282 2.59 18.69 37.01
CA ASN A 282 2.61 20.16 36.83
C ASN A 282 3.46 20.69 35.65
N LYS A 283 3.85 19.83 34.70
CA LYS A 283 4.50 20.26 33.46
C LYS A 283 3.87 19.61 32.23
N PRO A 284 3.98 20.21 31.03
CA PRO A 284 3.50 19.59 29.80
C PRO A 284 4.12 18.21 29.60
N LEU A 285 3.33 17.26 29.11
CA LEU A 285 3.79 15.90 28.77
C LEU A 285 4.95 15.94 27.76
N PHE A 286 4.95 16.94 26.88
CA PHE A 286 6.04 17.24 25.94
C PHE A 286 7.41 17.48 26.60
N SER A 287 7.46 17.82 27.89
CA SER A 287 8.72 18.09 28.62
C SER A 287 9.44 16.84 29.15
N TYR A 288 8.88 15.65 28.93
CA TYR A 288 9.49 14.39 29.34
C TYR A 288 10.34 13.82 28.20
N ASP A 289 11.58 13.47 28.49
CA ASP A 289 12.55 12.94 27.51
C ASP A 289 11.99 11.77 26.68
N GLN A 290 11.43 10.75 27.34
CA GLN A 290 10.82 9.60 26.66
C GLN A 290 9.63 9.97 25.75
N VAL A 291 8.92 11.06 26.05
CA VAL A 291 7.84 11.58 25.20
C VAL A 291 8.44 12.28 23.98
N GLN A 292 9.49 13.08 24.17
CA GLN A 292 10.22 13.74 23.09
C GLN A 292 10.81 12.72 22.13
N GLU A 293 11.41 11.65 22.63
CA GLU A 293 11.92 10.55 21.81
C GLU A 293 10.82 9.93 20.94
N ARG A 294 9.64 9.69 21.52
CA ARG A 294 8.52 9.12 20.77
C ARG A 294 7.97 10.07 19.69
N ILE A 295 7.92 11.37 19.98
CA ILE A 295 7.53 12.40 18.99
C ILE A 295 8.61 12.53 17.91
N SER A 296 9.88 12.48 18.28
CA SER A 296 11.02 12.51 17.36
C SER A 296 10.95 11.35 16.36
N ARG A 297 10.58 10.14 16.83
CA ARG A 297 10.34 8.99 15.96
C ARG A 297 9.20 9.23 14.97
N LEU A 298 8.08 9.82 15.40
CA LEU A 298 6.98 10.18 14.49
C LEU A 298 7.44 11.16 13.39
N GLN A 299 8.29 12.14 13.74
CA GLN A 299 8.89 13.07 12.77
C GLN A 299 9.83 12.38 11.79
N SER A 300 10.61 11.39 12.27
CA SER A 300 11.44 10.56 11.41
C SER A 300 10.58 9.76 10.41
N PHE A 301 9.50 9.12 10.86
CA PHE A 301 8.58 8.39 9.98
C PHE A 301 7.96 9.28 8.92
N PHE A 302 7.52 10.48 9.31
CA PHE A 302 6.99 11.49 8.39
C PHE A 302 8.03 11.90 7.33
N THR A 303 9.27 12.11 7.72
CA THR A 303 10.36 12.50 6.82
C THR A 303 10.74 11.39 5.86
N THR A 304 10.89 10.15 6.36
CA THR A 304 11.16 8.98 5.53
C THR A 304 10.05 8.75 4.52
N CYS A 305 8.79 8.86 4.94
CA CYS A 305 7.65 8.74 4.04
C CYS A 305 7.63 9.87 2.99
N SER A 306 8.09 11.09 3.35
CA SER A 306 8.16 12.23 2.42
C SER A 306 9.18 11.95 1.32
N ALA A 307 10.31 11.37 1.69
CA ALA A 307 11.34 10.96 0.74
C ALA A 307 10.84 9.87 -0.22
N MET A 308 10.04 8.93 0.27
CA MET A 308 9.42 7.90 -0.56
C MET A 308 8.34 8.43 -1.50
N CYS A 309 7.54 9.42 -1.07
CA CYS A 309 6.62 10.14 -1.96
C CYS A 309 7.38 10.83 -3.10
N ALA A 310 8.44 11.57 -2.77
CA ALA A 310 9.27 12.27 -3.75
C ALA A 310 9.94 11.28 -4.73
N TYR A 311 10.51 10.20 -4.22
CA TYR A 311 11.08 9.13 -5.05
C TYR A 311 10.04 8.54 -6.01
N THR A 312 8.86 8.20 -5.50
CA THR A 312 7.78 7.59 -6.27
C THR A 312 7.29 8.52 -7.39
N ALA A 313 7.06 9.80 -7.09
CA ALA A 313 6.62 10.78 -8.08
C ALA A 313 7.58 10.88 -9.28
N GLU A 314 8.88 10.71 -9.04
CA GLU A 314 9.91 10.79 -10.06
C GLU A 314 10.13 9.48 -10.83
N ASN A 315 9.96 8.33 -10.15
CA ASN A 315 10.40 7.01 -10.64
C ASN A 315 9.25 6.03 -10.94
N ALA A 316 8.00 6.41 -10.74
CA ALA A 316 6.83 5.56 -10.98
C ALA A 316 5.81 6.20 -11.95
N LYS A 317 6.30 6.89 -12.98
CA LYS A 317 5.48 7.51 -14.02
C LYS A 317 4.75 6.45 -14.86
N MET A 318 3.63 6.82 -15.47
CA MET A 318 2.80 5.87 -16.24
C MET A 318 3.49 5.28 -17.47
N ASN A 319 4.44 5.98 -18.06
CA ASN A 319 5.20 5.49 -19.22
C ASN A 319 6.34 4.52 -18.84
N MET A 320 6.60 4.29 -17.55
CA MET A 320 7.67 3.41 -17.08
C MET A 320 7.15 1.97 -16.85
N ASP A 321 7.94 0.96 -17.21
CA ASP A 321 7.72 -0.44 -16.85
C ASP A 321 8.38 -0.74 -15.51
N LEU A 322 7.56 -1.01 -14.49
CA LEU A 322 7.95 -1.24 -13.10
C LEU A 322 7.96 -2.72 -12.73
N ALA A 323 7.78 -3.64 -13.69
CA ALA A 323 7.79 -5.08 -13.41
C ALA A 323 9.11 -5.58 -12.81
N ARG A 324 10.20 -4.82 -12.95
CA ARG A 324 11.54 -5.11 -12.39
C ARG A 324 11.94 -4.17 -11.24
N SER A 325 10.99 -3.39 -10.71
CA SER A 325 11.20 -2.48 -9.58
C SER A 325 10.87 -3.15 -8.24
N ASP A 326 11.06 -4.48 -8.14
CA ASP A 326 10.72 -5.27 -6.96
C ASP A 326 11.41 -4.74 -5.70
N LEU A 327 12.70 -4.40 -5.80
CA LEU A 327 13.48 -3.95 -4.65
C LEU A 327 12.94 -2.63 -4.07
N GLN A 328 12.65 -1.65 -4.93
CA GLN A 328 12.08 -0.36 -4.54
C GLN A 328 10.66 -0.52 -3.99
N ALA A 329 9.79 -1.23 -4.72
CA ALA A 329 8.40 -1.41 -4.35
C ALA A 329 8.27 -2.15 -3.01
N ASN A 330 9.04 -3.22 -2.82
CA ASN A 330 9.04 -3.98 -1.59
C ASN A 330 9.63 -3.17 -0.43
N THR A 331 10.74 -2.44 -0.64
CA THR A 331 11.33 -1.55 0.37
C THR A 331 10.33 -0.52 0.86
N ILE A 332 9.72 0.19 -0.08
CA ILE A 332 8.78 1.27 0.22
C ILE A 332 7.56 0.71 0.95
N LYS A 333 6.88 -0.30 0.39
CA LYS A 333 5.66 -0.84 0.99
C LYS A 333 5.93 -1.38 2.38
N THR A 334 6.98 -2.17 2.57
CA THR A 334 7.24 -2.80 3.88
C THR A 334 7.53 -1.76 4.95
N LEU A 335 8.45 -0.82 4.69
CA LEU A 335 8.84 0.16 5.70
C LEU A 335 7.73 1.16 6.03
N VAL A 336 7.02 1.71 5.04
CA VAL A 336 5.93 2.65 5.35
C VAL A 336 4.80 2.00 6.13
N THR A 337 4.52 0.73 5.88
CA THR A 337 3.43 0.03 6.59
C THR A 337 3.83 -0.38 8.00
N ASP A 338 5.10 -0.69 8.25
CA ASP A 338 5.63 -0.79 9.62
C ASP A 338 5.50 0.56 10.35
N TYR A 339 5.92 1.66 9.72
CA TYR A 339 5.82 3.00 10.32
C TYR A 339 4.38 3.47 10.53
N MET A 340 3.43 3.11 9.66
CA MET A 340 2.01 3.35 9.92
C MET A 340 1.60 2.68 11.23
N GLN A 341 1.87 1.39 11.40
CA GLN A 341 1.49 0.65 12.60
C GLN A 341 2.20 1.17 13.86
N GLU A 342 3.49 1.51 13.77
CA GLU A 342 4.24 2.08 14.88
C GLU A 342 3.80 3.49 15.25
N SER A 343 3.42 4.31 14.26
CA SER A 343 2.91 5.67 14.50
C SER A 343 1.59 5.65 15.27
N ALA A 344 0.70 4.72 14.92
CA ALA A 344 -0.59 4.56 15.58
C ALA A 344 -0.44 4.08 17.03
N GLN A 345 0.41 3.07 17.25
CA GLN A 345 0.74 2.59 18.60
C GLN A 345 1.41 3.69 19.44
N SER A 346 2.30 4.48 18.84
CA SER A 346 2.98 5.58 19.51
C SER A 346 1.99 6.68 19.91
N LEU A 347 1.08 7.07 19.02
CA LEU A 347 0.01 8.01 19.37
C LEU A 347 -0.84 7.47 20.51
N LEU A 348 -1.30 6.22 20.42
CA LEU A 348 -2.14 5.59 21.46
C LEU A 348 -1.45 5.61 22.83
N GLN A 349 -0.15 5.31 22.87
CA GLN A 349 0.63 5.36 24.09
C GLN A 349 0.74 6.78 24.67
N LEU A 350 0.88 7.80 23.81
CA LEU A 350 1.00 9.21 24.24
C LEU A 350 -0.30 9.78 24.78
N VAL A 351 -1.43 9.45 24.14
CA VAL A 351 -2.74 9.94 24.60
C VAL A 351 -3.30 9.13 25.76
N GLY A 352 -2.83 7.90 25.96
CA GLY A 352 -3.25 7.02 27.04
C GLY A 352 -4.72 6.57 26.92
N ALA A 353 -5.40 6.42 28.06
CA ALA A 353 -6.71 5.77 28.13
C ALA A 353 -7.80 6.42 27.24
N ILE A 354 -7.74 7.74 26.99
CA ILE A 354 -8.69 8.41 26.09
C ILE A 354 -8.58 7.90 24.65
N GLY A 355 -7.38 7.47 24.24
CA GLY A 355 -7.13 6.92 22.92
C GLY A 355 -7.66 5.51 22.72
N TYR A 356 -7.97 4.80 23.80
CA TYR A 356 -8.46 3.43 23.76
C TYR A 356 -9.97 3.33 23.43
N ARG A 357 -10.62 4.47 23.20
CA ARG A 357 -12.01 4.52 22.72
C ARG A 357 -12.08 4.27 21.22
N GLN A 358 -13.10 3.56 20.77
CA GLN A 358 -13.25 3.15 19.37
C GLN A 358 -13.36 4.33 18.40
N GLU A 359 -13.95 5.43 18.84
CA GLU A 359 -14.09 6.68 18.07
C GLU A 359 -12.83 7.56 18.08
N HIS A 360 -11.84 7.25 18.92
CA HIS A 360 -10.61 8.03 18.97
C HIS A 360 -9.65 7.57 17.87
N VAL A 361 -9.09 8.55 17.14
CA VAL A 361 -8.18 8.30 16.00
C VAL A 361 -7.00 7.39 16.36
N ALA A 362 -6.49 7.46 17.59
CA ALA A 362 -5.40 6.60 18.08
C ALA A 362 -5.76 5.10 18.12
N GLY A 363 -6.85 4.74 18.81
CA GLY A 363 -7.31 3.35 18.92
C GLY A 363 -7.75 2.81 17.57
N LYS A 364 -8.57 3.58 16.84
CA LYS A 364 -9.00 3.24 15.48
C LYS A 364 -7.81 3.07 14.54
N GLY A 365 -6.87 4.01 14.56
CA GLY A 365 -5.67 3.98 13.74
C GLY A 365 -4.86 2.71 13.97
N THR A 366 -4.71 2.26 15.22
CA THR A 366 -3.95 1.04 15.56
C THR A 366 -4.54 -0.22 14.92
N ILE A 367 -5.86 -0.27 14.81
CA ILE A 367 -6.60 -1.38 14.21
C ILE A 367 -6.64 -1.26 12.68
N ASP A 368 -6.91 -0.06 12.15
CA ASP A 368 -7.03 0.19 10.72
C ASP A 368 -5.67 0.12 9.98
N SER A 369 -4.55 0.42 10.64
CA SER A 369 -3.21 0.29 10.02
C SER A 369 -2.69 -1.16 9.98
N ARG A 370 -3.18 -2.04 10.86
CA ARG A 370 -2.65 -3.40 11.00
C ARG A 370 -2.68 -4.24 9.71
N PRO A 371 -3.74 -4.22 8.90
CA PRO A 371 -3.82 -5.01 7.69
C PRO A 371 -2.79 -4.61 6.63
N PHE A 372 -2.24 -3.40 6.66
CA PHE A 372 -1.28 -2.93 5.65
C PHE A 372 0.05 -3.71 5.68
N GLN A 373 0.42 -4.27 6.84
CA GLN A 373 1.57 -5.19 6.94
C GLN A 373 1.27 -6.60 6.39
N ILE A 374 0.01 -6.89 6.04
CA ILE A 374 -0.48 -8.20 5.56
C ILE A 374 -0.84 -8.13 4.07
N PHE A 375 -1.63 -7.13 3.68
CA PHE A 375 -2.10 -6.93 2.32
C PHE A 375 -0.95 -6.55 1.38
N GLU A 376 -1.18 -6.71 0.07
CA GLU A 376 -0.20 -6.34 -0.98
C GLU A 376 1.16 -7.05 -0.83
N GLY A 377 1.12 -8.26 -0.27
CA GLY A 377 2.28 -9.06 0.12
C GLY A 377 2.66 -8.80 1.59
N SER A 378 2.61 -9.83 2.43
CA SER A 378 2.96 -9.69 3.86
C SER A 378 4.39 -9.19 4.03
N ASN A 379 4.64 -8.34 5.03
CA ASN A 379 5.95 -7.72 5.22
C ASN A 379 7.08 -8.74 5.36
N ASP A 380 6.87 -9.88 6.03
CA ASP A 380 7.89 -10.93 6.15
C ASP A 380 8.30 -11.50 4.78
N ILE A 381 7.33 -11.82 3.91
CA ILE A 381 7.61 -12.29 2.55
C ILE A 381 8.36 -11.25 1.73
N LEU A 382 7.96 -9.98 1.83
CA LEU A 382 8.60 -8.92 1.06
C LEU A 382 10.00 -8.58 1.58
N TYR A 383 10.24 -8.62 2.89
CA TYR A 383 11.59 -8.50 3.46
C TYR A 383 12.49 -9.66 3.02
N GLN A 384 11.98 -10.89 3.06
CA GLN A 384 12.68 -12.03 2.50
C GLN A 384 13.07 -11.79 1.03
N GLN A 385 12.13 -11.34 0.20
CA GLN A 385 12.36 -11.06 -1.22
C GLN A 385 13.39 -9.95 -1.46
N ILE A 386 13.42 -8.91 -0.60
CA ILE A 386 14.46 -7.87 -0.65
C ILE A 386 15.85 -8.50 -0.50
N THR A 387 16.03 -9.37 0.51
CA THR A 387 17.31 -10.07 0.70
C THR A 387 17.63 -11.00 -0.46
N GLU A 388 16.66 -11.78 -0.94
CA GLU A 388 16.88 -12.67 -2.08
C GLU A 388 17.30 -11.91 -3.34
N SER A 389 16.69 -10.75 -3.60
CA SER A 389 17.02 -9.88 -4.73
C SER A 389 18.46 -9.34 -4.61
N VAL A 390 18.86 -8.87 -3.43
CA VAL A 390 20.23 -8.42 -3.14
C VAL A 390 21.24 -9.56 -3.25
N VAL A 391 21.00 -10.70 -2.59
CA VAL A 391 21.90 -11.87 -2.62
C VAL A 391 22.06 -12.40 -4.04
N LYS A 392 20.99 -12.44 -4.84
CA LYS A 392 21.05 -12.82 -6.24
C LYS A 392 21.97 -11.88 -7.04
N SER A 393 21.92 -10.58 -6.79
CA SER A 393 22.79 -9.60 -7.43
C SER A 393 24.25 -9.73 -6.96
N MET A 394 24.49 -9.89 -5.66
CA MET A 394 25.84 -10.12 -5.12
C MET A 394 26.47 -11.38 -5.72
N ARG A 395 25.72 -12.49 -5.82
CA ARG A 395 26.18 -13.74 -6.46
C ARG A 395 26.59 -13.54 -7.92
N LYS A 396 25.83 -12.75 -8.68
CA LYS A 396 26.18 -12.40 -10.08
C LYS A 396 27.48 -11.60 -10.17
N MET A 397 27.70 -10.70 -9.20
CA MET A 397 28.92 -9.89 -9.11
C MET A 397 30.11 -10.63 -8.50
N LYS A 398 29.90 -11.85 -7.97
CA LYS A 398 30.88 -12.61 -7.17
C LYS A 398 31.38 -11.83 -5.94
N GLU A 399 30.57 -10.91 -5.44
CA GLU A 399 30.82 -10.17 -4.21
C GLU A 399 30.24 -10.97 -3.02
N LYS A 400 30.91 -10.98 -1.88
CA LYS A 400 30.44 -11.61 -0.62
C LYS A 400 30.26 -10.61 0.50
N ASN A 401 31.01 -9.52 0.49
CA ASN A 401 30.95 -8.48 1.49
C ASN A 401 29.76 -7.54 1.20
N LEU A 402 28.90 -7.37 2.20
CA LEU A 402 27.68 -6.57 2.04
C LEU A 402 27.99 -5.08 1.80
N LEU A 403 28.92 -4.50 2.54
CA LEU A 403 29.32 -3.10 2.36
C LEU A 403 29.92 -2.85 0.97
N SER A 404 30.81 -3.72 0.50
CA SER A 404 31.42 -3.62 -0.83
C SER A 404 30.38 -3.62 -1.95
N PHE A 405 29.35 -4.45 -1.83
CA PHE A 405 28.21 -4.46 -2.75
C PHE A 405 27.40 -3.16 -2.66
N LEU A 406 27.01 -2.74 -1.45
CA LEU A 406 26.12 -1.59 -1.23
C LEU A 406 26.75 -0.26 -1.66
N LYS A 407 28.08 -0.14 -1.61
CA LYS A 407 28.82 1.01 -2.15
C LYS A 407 28.70 1.17 -3.67
N GLN A 408 28.33 0.10 -4.38
CA GLN A 408 28.21 0.09 -5.84
C GLN A 408 26.75 0.03 -6.32
N HIS A 409 25.79 0.00 -5.40
CA HIS A 409 24.38 -0.20 -5.71
C HIS A 409 23.60 1.12 -5.63
N ASP A 410 22.85 1.45 -6.69
CA ASP A 410 22.18 2.76 -6.85
C ASP A 410 21.25 3.14 -5.70
N LEU A 411 20.57 2.15 -5.09
CA LEU A 411 19.67 2.39 -3.96
C LEU A 411 20.39 2.62 -2.62
N SER A 412 21.71 2.46 -2.54
CA SER A 412 22.48 2.59 -1.29
C SER A 412 23.76 3.41 -1.42
N LEU A 413 24.01 4.01 -2.60
CA LEU A 413 25.25 4.75 -2.87
C LEU A 413 25.51 5.84 -1.83
N LYS A 414 24.48 6.58 -1.42
CA LYS A 414 24.61 7.72 -0.48
C LYS A 414 24.53 7.29 0.98
N SER A 415 23.85 6.17 1.27
CA SER A 415 23.63 5.70 2.65
C SER A 415 24.73 4.77 3.16
N SER A 416 25.35 3.99 2.27
CA SER A 416 26.30 2.93 2.65
C SER A 416 27.55 3.46 3.37
N GLU A 417 28.06 4.63 2.98
CA GLU A 417 29.22 5.26 3.63
C GLU A 417 28.97 5.62 5.10
N ARG A 418 27.72 5.93 5.46
CA ARG A 418 27.33 6.29 6.83
C ARG A 418 27.20 5.07 7.75
N LEU A 419 27.12 3.88 7.16
CA LEU A 419 26.80 2.62 7.84
C LEU A 419 27.95 1.61 7.76
N THR A 420 29.16 2.06 7.43
CA THR A 420 30.35 1.21 7.24
C THR A 420 30.59 0.25 8.40
N LYS A 421 30.52 0.73 9.65
CA LYS A 421 30.79 -0.08 10.85
C LYS A 421 29.83 -1.27 11.03
N VAL A 422 28.60 -1.17 10.53
CA VAL A 422 27.59 -2.23 10.70
C VAL A 422 27.37 -3.09 9.48
N LEU A 423 27.71 -2.60 8.28
CA LEU A 423 27.48 -3.32 7.03
C LEU A 423 28.72 -4.09 6.54
N ASP A 424 29.88 -3.92 7.18
CA ASP A 424 31.12 -4.58 6.79
C ASP A 424 31.19 -6.02 7.32
N PHE A 425 30.52 -6.94 6.63
CA PHE A 425 30.60 -8.37 6.89
C PHE A 425 30.27 -9.18 5.64
N GLU A 426 30.70 -10.44 5.62
CA GLU A 426 30.35 -11.39 4.55
C GLU A 426 28.96 -12.01 4.76
N VAL A 427 28.17 -12.08 3.68
CA VAL A 427 26.88 -12.77 3.68
C VAL A 427 27.11 -14.24 3.28
N ASP A 428 26.77 -15.17 4.17
CA ASP A 428 26.77 -16.59 3.83
C ASP A 428 25.56 -16.94 2.96
N TYR A 429 25.82 -17.25 1.70
CA TYR A 429 24.79 -17.57 0.72
C TYR A 429 24.20 -18.96 0.84
N THR A 430 24.83 -19.86 1.58
CA THR A 430 24.51 -21.30 1.51
C THR A 430 23.46 -21.71 2.53
N ASN A 431 23.31 -20.98 3.63
CA ASN A 431 22.50 -21.43 4.76
C ASN A 431 21.68 -20.30 5.43
N LEU A 432 20.97 -19.50 4.64
CA LEU A 432 20.07 -18.47 5.17
C LEU A 432 18.70 -19.07 5.46
N SER A 433 18.41 -19.31 6.74
CA SER A 433 17.04 -19.56 7.20
C SER A 433 16.13 -18.39 6.81
N GLN A 434 14.83 -18.63 6.64
CA GLN A 434 13.85 -17.58 6.31
C GLN A 434 13.94 -16.38 7.28
N ARG A 435 14.06 -16.63 8.58
CA ARG A 435 14.25 -15.57 9.59
C ARG A 435 15.44 -14.66 9.28
N LYS A 436 16.57 -15.24 8.86
CA LYS A 436 17.77 -14.45 8.50
C LYS A 436 17.55 -13.65 7.22
N LEU A 437 16.79 -14.18 6.26
CA LEU A 437 16.35 -13.41 5.09
C LEU A 437 15.47 -12.23 5.52
N VAL A 438 14.53 -12.45 6.45
CA VAL A 438 13.67 -11.37 6.96
C VAL A 438 14.46 -10.31 7.73
N ASP A 439 15.35 -10.72 8.65
CA ASP A 439 16.16 -9.78 9.46
C ASP A 439 17.07 -8.91 8.58
N LEU A 440 17.76 -9.53 7.61
CA LEU A 440 18.59 -8.79 6.66
C LEU A 440 17.74 -7.90 5.74
N GLY A 441 16.56 -8.38 5.33
CA GLY A 441 15.62 -7.61 4.51
C GLY A 441 15.10 -6.36 5.23
N ARG A 442 14.83 -6.48 6.52
CA ARG A 442 14.47 -5.34 7.38
C ARG A 442 15.59 -4.30 7.40
N ALA A 443 16.84 -4.71 7.62
CA ALA A 443 17.98 -3.81 7.60
C ALA A 443 18.16 -3.13 6.23
N LEU A 444 18.17 -3.91 5.15
CA LEU A 444 18.33 -3.42 3.77
C LEU A 444 17.26 -2.39 3.38
N ALA A 445 16.00 -2.62 3.76
CA ALA A 445 14.93 -1.67 3.50
C ALA A 445 15.21 -0.30 4.16
N ARG A 446 15.74 -0.27 5.39
CA ARG A 446 16.13 1.00 6.05
C ARG A 446 17.36 1.64 5.37
N VAL A 447 18.34 0.84 4.93
CA VAL A 447 19.50 1.34 4.17
C VAL A 447 19.06 2.04 2.88
N PHE A 448 18.16 1.42 2.11
CA PHE A 448 17.64 1.99 0.87
C PHE A 448 16.75 3.21 1.12
N SER A 449 15.96 3.18 2.20
CA SER A 449 15.13 4.31 2.59
C SER A 449 15.95 5.53 3.03
N MET A 450 17.07 5.30 3.72
CA MET A 450 18.03 6.36 4.06
C MET A 450 18.60 7.03 2.81
N ASN A 451 18.84 6.29 1.73
CA ASN A 451 19.29 6.86 0.45
C ASN A 451 18.23 7.79 -0.16
N PHE A 452 16.94 7.46 -0.04
CA PHE A 452 15.85 8.36 -0.42
C PHE A 452 15.84 9.62 0.44
N VAL A 453 15.99 9.49 1.76
CA VAL A 453 16.01 10.62 2.71
C VAL A 453 17.17 11.57 2.39
N ILE A 454 18.38 11.06 2.19
CA ILE A 454 19.54 11.89 1.83
C ILE A 454 19.27 12.63 0.50
N SER A 455 18.71 11.93 -0.49
CA SER A 455 18.37 12.54 -1.79
C SER A 455 17.29 13.62 -1.67
N LEU A 456 16.34 13.49 -0.72
CA LEU A 456 15.37 14.53 -0.44
C LEU A 456 16.03 15.75 0.23
N GLY A 457 16.98 15.53 1.16
CA GLY A 457 17.75 16.59 1.80
C GLY A 457 18.58 17.41 0.82
N GLU A 458 19.21 16.77 -0.17
CA GLU A 458 19.96 17.44 -1.25
C GLU A 458 19.06 18.35 -2.12
N LYS A 459 17.75 18.09 -2.16
CA LYS A 459 16.76 18.94 -2.85
C LYS A 459 16.28 20.12 -2.00
N GLY A 460 16.87 20.33 -0.81
CA GLY A 460 16.56 21.47 0.06
C GLY A 460 15.43 21.23 1.07
N TYR A 461 15.05 19.97 1.32
CA TYR A 461 14.15 19.65 2.44
C TYR A 461 14.80 19.99 3.79
N ARG A 462 14.00 20.31 4.82
CA ARG A 462 14.53 20.84 6.08
C ARG A 462 15.57 19.91 6.72
N SER A 463 16.76 20.44 6.95
CA SER A 463 17.94 19.65 7.36
C SER A 463 17.81 19.03 8.75
N ASP A 464 17.10 19.67 9.67
CA ASP A 464 16.81 19.15 11.01
C ASP A 464 16.00 17.84 10.96
N LEU A 465 14.97 17.81 10.12
CA LEU A 465 14.15 16.62 9.89
C LEU A 465 14.92 15.50 9.19
N ILE A 466 15.73 15.86 8.19
CA ILE A 466 16.60 14.91 7.49
C ILE A 466 17.59 14.26 8.46
N GLN A 467 18.25 15.05 9.31
CA GLN A 467 19.22 14.53 10.27
C GLN A 467 18.56 13.58 11.28
N ASN A 468 17.42 13.99 11.86
CA ASN A 468 16.64 13.12 12.75
C ASN A 468 16.26 11.78 12.08
N SER A 469 15.79 11.85 10.83
CA SER A 469 15.43 10.65 10.07
C SER A 469 16.61 9.73 9.82
N ILE A 470 17.79 10.28 9.46
CA ILE A 470 19.03 9.52 9.27
C ILE A 470 19.48 8.85 10.59
N ASP A 471 19.42 9.58 11.70
CA ASP A 471 19.83 9.04 13.02
C ASP A 471 18.92 7.88 13.44
N HIS A 472 17.61 8.02 13.27
CA HIS A 472 16.65 6.96 13.57
C HIS A 472 16.83 5.73 12.67
N LEU A 473 16.96 5.93 11.35
CA LEU A 473 17.21 4.83 10.39
C LEU A 473 18.53 4.12 10.70
N THR A 474 19.56 4.86 11.13
CA THR A 474 20.83 4.28 11.57
C THR A 474 20.63 3.37 12.77
N GLN A 475 19.88 3.81 13.78
CA GLN A 475 19.56 3.00 14.94
C GLN A 475 18.81 1.71 14.56
N GLU A 476 17.80 1.79 13.69
CA GLU A 476 17.07 0.61 13.22
C GLU A 476 17.97 -0.36 12.45
N VAL A 477 18.85 0.13 11.58
CA VAL A 477 19.81 -0.73 10.86
C VAL A 477 20.70 -1.48 11.86
N ASN A 478 21.23 -0.79 12.88
CA ASN A 478 22.03 -1.43 13.93
C ASN A 478 21.24 -2.56 14.62
N GLN A 479 19.98 -2.30 14.98
CA GLN A 479 19.12 -3.29 15.64
C GLN A 479 18.91 -4.54 14.78
N PHE A 480 18.54 -4.38 13.50
CA PHE A 480 18.24 -5.52 12.63
C PHE A 480 19.48 -6.28 12.18
N ILE A 481 20.62 -5.59 11.97
CA ILE A 481 21.90 -6.28 11.71
C ILE A 481 22.34 -7.09 12.93
N THR A 482 22.17 -6.55 14.14
CA THR A 482 22.47 -7.30 15.37
C THR A 482 21.61 -8.57 15.46
N ALA A 483 20.32 -8.47 15.17
CA ALA A 483 19.42 -9.63 15.11
C ALA A 483 19.83 -10.64 14.02
N TYR A 484 20.23 -10.15 12.85
CA TYR A 484 20.73 -10.97 11.74
C TYR A 484 22.03 -11.70 12.12
N GLN A 485 22.95 -11.07 12.84
CA GLN A 485 24.22 -11.69 13.23
C GLN A 485 24.07 -12.66 14.41
N TYR A 486 23.05 -12.48 15.25
CA TYR A 486 22.82 -13.31 16.42
C TYR A 486 22.47 -14.77 16.05
N LYS A 487 23.36 -15.72 16.35
CA LYS A 487 23.14 -17.16 16.07
C LYS A 487 22.39 -17.81 17.23
N LYS A 488 21.18 -18.31 16.94
CA LYS A 488 20.39 -19.09 17.90
C LYS A 488 19.57 -20.16 17.18
N ASP A 489 19.74 -21.39 17.64
CA ASP A 489 18.87 -22.51 17.28
C ASP A 489 17.49 -22.29 17.90
N ILE A 490 16.45 -22.48 17.08
CA ILE A 490 15.06 -22.38 17.56
C ILE A 490 14.63 -23.77 17.97
N ALA A 491 14.22 -23.90 19.23
CA ALA A 491 13.41 -25.00 19.70
C ALA A 491 12.05 -24.42 20.12
N VAL A 492 10.97 -24.90 19.50
CA VAL A 492 9.60 -24.61 19.96
C VAL A 492 9.27 -25.62 21.06
N VAL A 493 8.91 -25.13 22.24
CA VAL A 493 8.44 -25.99 23.35
C VAL A 493 6.92 -26.15 23.18
N ALA A 494 6.49 -27.23 22.53
CA ALA A 494 5.07 -27.49 22.28
C ALA A 494 4.32 -27.83 23.57
N GLU A 495 4.92 -28.66 24.42
CA GLU A 495 4.38 -29.06 25.74
C GLU A 495 4.72 -28.03 26.82
N TYR A 496 4.60 -26.73 26.51
CA TYR A 496 4.96 -25.67 27.47
C TYR A 496 4.09 -25.67 28.72
N HIS A 497 3.00 -26.45 28.77
CA HIS A 497 2.04 -26.49 29.87
C HIS A 497 2.56 -27.24 31.11
N ASP A 498 3.45 -28.21 30.91
CA ASP A 498 4.03 -28.98 32.02
C ASP A 498 4.95 -28.09 32.85
N ASP A 499 4.77 -28.08 34.17
CA ASP A 499 5.61 -27.34 35.12
C ASP A 499 5.77 -25.83 34.82
N SER A 500 4.82 -25.24 34.08
CA SER A 500 4.85 -23.81 33.73
C SER A 500 3.76 -22.98 34.38
N ASN A 501 2.87 -23.62 35.15
CA ASN A 501 1.93 -22.88 35.98
C ASN A 501 2.70 -22.16 37.08
N TRP A 502 2.90 -20.85 36.92
CA TRP A 502 3.64 -20.02 37.87
C TRP A 502 3.09 -20.10 39.29
N ALA A 503 1.79 -20.40 39.46
CA ALA A 503 1.16 -20.56 40.76
C ALA A 503 1.61 -21.82 41.52
N SER A 504 2.16 -22.83 40.83
CA SER A 504 2.72 -24.04 41.45
C SER A 504 4.06 -23.80 42.17
N TYR A 505 4.61 -22.58 42.09
CA TYR A 505 5.90 -22.18 42.67
C TYR A 505 5.77 -21.07 43.73
N LEU A 506 4.55 -20.82 44.22
CA LEU A 506 4.25 -19.95 45.37
C LEU A 506 4.13 -20.80 46.63
#